data_AF-A0A940P8V5-F1
#
_entry.id   AF-A0A940P8V5-F1
#
_cell.length_a   1.000
_cell.length_b   1.000
_cell.length_c   1.000
_cell.angle_alpha   90.00
_cell.angle_beta   90.00
_cell.angle_gamma   90.00
#
_symmetry.space_group_name_H-M   'P 1'
#
loop_
_entity.id
_entity.type
_entity.pdbx_description
1 polymer ?
#
loop_
_entity_poly.entity_id
_entity_poly.type
_entity_poly.pdbx_seq_one_letter_code
_entity_poly.pdbx_strand_id
1 'polypeptide(L)'
;MKKRLLLAGLSICAATVLGVTQADATSTEGVINFKTSTDQTGELIKPDTEDEVITSEDGNFSTGLLRLQFVPNFNFLEQEIKVGPATYNPKMTTYQYADVAKPGDQAIPQFVQVTDSRGLNEGWTLDVHATEFASATNSLEFAQIEFTQSKLFNTVYDNVNSRVSAFDGEATAKVSLDSAAKTRVLATNDNTSASTTNGSQTSLVFNNDYDKEQTYGLTDTNPGVKFIKTNKDTPVAGEQYKSTITWTLTAGI
;
A
#
# COMPACT_ATOMS: atom_id res chain seq x y z
N MET A 1 -93.86 -46.40 40.41
CA MET A 1 -93.93 -47.18 39.15
C MET A 1 -94.48 -46.32 38.02
N LYS A 2 -93.63 -45.91 37.07
CA LYS A 2 -93.91 -45.80 35.62
C LYS A 2 -92.63 -45.28 34.94
N LYS A 3 -92.01 -46.16 34.15
CA LYS A 3 -90.85 -45.92 33.28
C LYS A 3 -91.25 -45.06 32.08
N ARG A 4 -90.30 -44.24 31.59
CA ARG A 4 -90.03 -43.79 30.20
C ARG A 4 -89.14 -42.54 30.30
N LEU A 5 -88.11 -42.27 29.50
CA LEU A 5 -87.38 -42.97 28.45
C LEU A 5 -86.09 -42.15 28.23
N LEU A 6 -85.02 -42.79 27.75
CA LEU A 6 -83.72 -42.22 27.38
C LEU A 6 -83.76 -40.91 26.57
N LEU A 7 -82.75 -40.05 26.73
CA LEU A 7 -81.79 -39.79 25.65
C LEU A 7 -80.47 -39.21 26.19
N ALA A 8 -79.38 -39.94 25.95
CA ALA A 8 -78.01 -39.48 26.16
C ALA A 8 -77.63 -38.52 25.03
N GLY A 9 -77.22 -37.30 25.39
CA GLY A 9 -76.65 -36.32 24.47
C GLY A 9 -75.20 -36.05 24.84
N LEU A 10 -74.30 -36.89 24.32
CA LEU A 10 -72.86 -36.63 24.31
C LEU A 10 -72.62 -35.54 23.24
N SER A 11 -72.43 -34.29 23.64
CA SER A 11 -72.01 -33.23 22.71
C SER A 11 -70.55 -32.87 22.98
N ILE A 12 -69.72 -33.31 22.05
CA ILE A 12 -68.27 -33.21 21.97
C ILE A 12 -67.84 -31.73 21.97
N CYS A 13 -66.85 -31.41 22.80
CA CYS A 13 -66.03 -30.21 22.65
C CYS A 13 -65.35 -30.25 21.27
N ALA A 14 -65.81 -29.42 20.33
CA ALA A 14 -65.03 -29.14 19.13
C ALA A 14 -63.93 -28.15 19.50
N ALA A 15 -62.76 -28.67 19.88
CA ALA A 15 -61.54 -27.87 19.84
C ALA A 15 -61.23 -27.60 18.37
N THR A 16 -61.47 -26.37 17.90
CA THR A 16 -60.94 -25.91 16.61
C THR A 16 -59.43 -25.83 16.75
N VAL A 17 -58.74 -26.89 16.34
CA VAL A 17 -57.32 -26.80 16.02
C VAL A 17 -57.23 -25.93 14.76
N LEU A 18 -56.89 -24.66 14.93
CA LEU A 18 -56.41 -23.84 13.83
C LEU A 18 -55.11 -24.48 13.36
N GLY A 19 -55.19 -25.32 12.34
CA GLY A 19 -54.02 -25.87 11.68
C GLY A 19 -53.20 -24.71 11.14
N VAL A 20 -52.05 -24.46 11.74
CA VAL A 20 -51.00 -23.68 11.10
C VAL A 20 -50.64 -24.47 9.85
N THR A 21 -51.01 -23.97 8.67
CA THR A 21 -50.51 -24.50 7.41
C THR A 21 -49.01 -24.29 7.43
N GLN A 22 -48.25 -25.37 7.68
CA GLN A 22 -46.80 -25.33 7.57
C GLN A 22 -46.49 -24.98 6.11
N ALA A 23 -45.84 -23.85 5.88
CA ALA A 23 -45.39 -23.49 4.53
C ALA A 23 -44.40 -24.56 4.07
N ASP A 24 -44.63 -25.13 2.87
CA ASP A 24 -43.66 -26.02 2.24
C ASP A 24 -42.36 -25.24 2.02
N ALA A 25 -41.35 -25.56 2.82
CA ALA A 25 -39.99 -25.06 2.63
C ALA A 25 -39.20 -26.09 1.84
N THR A 26 -38.68 -25.70 0.69
CA THR A 26 -37.74 -26.49 -0.11
C THR A 26 -36.40 -25.75 -0.16
N SER A 27 -35.29 -26.49 -0.17
CA SER A 27 -33.94 -25.95 -0.21
C SER A 27 -33.29 -26.19 -1.55
N THR A 28 -32.54 -25.22 -2.04
CA THR A 28 -31.63 -25.36 -3.18
C THR A 28 -30.19 -25.15 -2.73
N GLU A 29 -29.23 -25.67 -3.49
CA GLU A 29 -27.80 -25.48 -3.24
C GLU A 29 -27.24 -24.39 -4.16
N GLY A 30 -26.40 -23.51 -3.62
CA GLY A 30 -25.58 -22.58 -4.38
C GLY A 30 -24.11 -23.00 -4.29
N VAL A 31 -23.41 -23.08 -5.43
CA VAL A 31 -21.99 -23.45 -5.49
C VAL A 31 -21.20 -22.30 -6.11
N ILE A 32 -20.10 -21.89 -5.46
CA ILE A 32 -19.14 -20.92 -5.98
C ILE A 32 -17.73 -21.51 -5.90
N ASN A 33 -16.92 -21.26 -6.92
CA ASN A 33 -15.51 -21.64 -6.97
C ASN A 33 -14.67 -20.39 -7.24
N PHE A 34 -13.61 -20.21 -6.46
CA PHE A 34 -12.63 -19.14 -6.66
C PHE A 34 -11.37 -19.68 -7.33
N LYS A 35 -10.71 -18.84 -8.13
CA LYS A 35 -9.39 -19.10 -8.72
C LYS A 35 -8.47 -17.94 -8.41
N THR A 36 -7.16 -18.20 -8.39
CA THR A 36 -6.16 -17.14 -8.30
C THR A 36 -6.25 -16.18 -9.47
N SER A 37 -5.89 -14.92 -9.22
CA SER A 37 -5.84 -13.91 -10.27
C SER A 37 -4.80 -14.29 -11.33
N THR A 38 -5.09 -13.96 -12.59
CA THR A 38 -4.12 -14.02 -13.70
C THR A 38 -3.59 -12.66 -14.09
N ASP A 39 -4.11 -11.59 -13.46
CA ASP A 39 -3.61 -10.23 -13.66
C ASP A 39 -2.25 -10.07 -12.98
N GLN A 40 -1.26 -9.69 -13.78
CA GLN A 40 0.12 -9.51 -13.35
C GLN A 40 0.53 -8.03 -13.31
N THR A 41 -0.36 -7.10 -13.66
CA THR A 41 -0.07 -5.66 -13.70
C THR A 41 -0.87 -4.89 -12.66
N GLY A 42 -2.19 -5.11 -12.59
CA GLY A 42 -3.13 -4.32 -11.79
C GLY A 42 -3.04 -2.80 -11.96
N GLU A 43 -3.69 -2.08 -11.06
CA GLU A 43 -3.81 -0.63 -11.08
C GLU A 43 -3.04 0.01 -9.92
N LEU A 44 -2.44 1.18 -10.18
CA LEU A 44 -1.86 2.03 -9.16
C LEU A 44 -2.96 2.89 -8.55
N ILE A 45 -3.22 2.69 -7.26
CA ILE A 45 -4.25 3.42 -6.52
C ILE A 45 -3.59 4.55 -5.72
N LYS A 46 -4.21 5.72 -5.69
CA LYS A 46 -3.77 6.82 -4.83
C LYS A 46 -3.76 6.37 -3.36
N PRO A 47 -2.68 6.58 -2.60
CA PRO A 47 -2.67 6.24 -1.19
C PRO A 47 -3.88 6.82 -0.42
N ASP A 48 -4.37 6.09 0.58
CA ASP A 48 -5.53 6.45 1.42
C ASP A 48 -6.89 6.52 0.71
N THR A 49 -6.98 6.01 -0.52
CA THR A 49 -8.23 5.83 -1.27
C THR A 49 -8.45 4.36 -1.59
N GLU A 50 -9.71 3.98 -1.86
CA GLU A 50 -10.05 2.59 -2.18
C GLU A 50 -9.88 2.29 -3.67
N ASP A 51 -10.21 3.25 -4.54
CA ASP A 51 -10.40 3.04 -5.98
C ASP A 51 -9.93 4.21 -6.87
N GLU A 52 -9.29 5.24 -6.32
CA GLU A 52 -8.79 6.35 -7.16
C GLU A 52 -7.53 5.93 -7.92
N VAL A 53 -7.71 5.44 -9.15
CA VAL A 53 -6.63 5.04 -10.04
C VAL A 53 -5.84 6.25 -10.53
N ILE A 54 -4.51 6.17 -10.42
CA ILE A 54 -3.57 7.19 -10.86
C ILE A 54 -2.48 6.60 -11.76
N THR A 55 -1.84 7.47 -12.55
CA THR A 55 -0.65 7.16 -13.33
C THR A 55 0.47 8.15 -12.98
N SER A 56 1.72 7.70 -13.07
CA SER A 56 2.89 8.54 -12.81
C SER A 56 4.04 8.11 -13.71
N GLU A 57 4.72 9.09 -14.32
CA GLU A 57 5.98 8.88 -15.04
C GLU A 57 7.21 9.00 -14.12
N ASP A 58 7.01 9.48 -12.89
CA ASP A 58 8.05 9.74 -11.89
C ASP A 58 8.37 8.48 -11.06
N GLY A 59 8.42 7.31 -11.70
CA GLY A 59 8.69 6.05 -10.99
C GLY A 59 8.79 4.83 -11.88
N ASN A 60 8.69 3.65 -11.24
CA ASN A 60 8.75 2.36 -11.91
C ASN A 60 7.84 1.34 -11.21
N PHE A 61 7.63 0.18 -11.84
CA PHE A 61 6.79 -0.91 -11.33
C PHE A 61 7.38 -2.27 -11.72
N SER A 62 6.84 -3.34 -11.15
CA SER A 62 7.14 -4.72 -11.54
C SER A 62 5.86 -5.47 -11.87
N THR A 63 5.99 -6.65 -12.48
CA THR A 63 4.86 -7.54 -12.77
C THR A 63 4.84 -8.74 -11.83
N GLY A 64 3.70 -9.44 -11.79
CA GLY A 64 3.52 -10.67 -11.03
C GLY A 64 2.43 -10.56 -9.96
N LEU A 65 2.16 -11.68 -9.27
CA LEU A 65 1.14 -11.72 -8.22
C LEU A 65 1.62 -11.06 -6.92
N LEU A 66 2.93 -11.04 -6.65
CA LEU A 66 3.55 -10.17 -5.66
C LEU A 66 4.43 -9.17 -6.43
N ARG A 67 4.07 -7.89 -6.40
CA ARG A 67 4.70 -6.88 -7.26
C ARG A 67 4.75 -5.50 -6.63
N LEU A 68 5.68 -4.70 -7.15
CA LEU A 68 5.72 -3.26 -6.95
C LEU A 68 4.72 -2.62 -7.92
N GLN A 69 3.63 -2.08 -7.39
CA GLN A 69 2.69 -1.30 -8.18
C GLN A 69 3.26 0.09 -8.50
N PHE A 70 4.08 0.63 -7.58
CA PHE A 70 4.84 1.86 -7.80
C PHE A 70 6.05 1.95 -6.85
N VAL A 71 7.17 2.43 -7.38
CA VAL A 71 8.30 2.96 -6.61
C VAL A 71 8.73 4.30 -7.22
N PRO A 72 9.12 5.30 -6.41
CA PRO A 72 9.31 6.65 -6.90
C PRO A 72 10.74 6.87 -7.40
N ASN A 73 10.87 7.78 -8.38
CA ASN A 73 12.11 8.50 -8.64
C ASN A 73 12.27 9.66 -7.64
N PHE A 74 13.51 10.06 -7.39
CA PHE A 74 13.82 11.19 -6.50
C PHE A 74 14.57 12.27 -7.27
N ASN A 75 13.94 13.43 -7.45
CA ASN A 75 14.53 14.59 -8.09
C ASN A 75 14.81 15.68 -7.06
N PHE A 76 16.07 15.84 -6.66
CA PHE A 76 16.51 16.85 -5.69
C PHE A 76 16.72 18.25 -6.29
N LEU A 77 16.32 18.47 -7.55
CA LEU A 77 16.43 19.74 -8.28
C LEU A 77 17.87 20.24 -8.42
N GLU A 78 18.03 21.38 -9.09
CA GLU A 78 19.29 22.13 -9.07
C GLU A 78 19.46 22.80 -7.70
N GLN A 79 20.64 22.68 -7.12
CA GLN A 79 20.94 23.19 -5.78
C GLN A 79 22.20 24.06 -5.81
N GLU A 80 22.18 25.15 -5.06
CA GLU A 80 23.38 25.96 -4.86
C GLU A 80 24.43 25.18 -4.05
N ILE A 81 25.70 25.32 -4.43
CA ILE A 81 26.79 24.73 -3.66
C ILE A 81 26.93 25.46 -2.34
N LYS A 82 26.66 24.76 -1.24
CA LYS A 82 26.84 25.27 0.12
C LYS A 82 28.16 24.80 0.70
N VAL A 83 28.84 25.72 1.40
CA VAL A 83 29.98 25.39 2.26
C VAL A 83 29.46 24.61 3.46
N GLY A 84 30.04 23.43 3.72
CA GLY A 84 29.65 22.57 4.83
C GLY A 84 28.63 21.48 4.46
N PRO A 85 27.93 20.89 5.45
CA PRO A 85 26.87 19.92 5.20
C PRO A 85 25.63 20.63 4.67
N ALA A 86 24.87 19.95 3.81
CA ALA A 86 23.63 20.48 3.27
C ALA A 86 22.58 19.39 3.16
N THR A 87 21.32 19.77 3.32
CA THR A 87 20.17 18.86 3.20
C THR A 87 19.23 19.41 2.13
N TYR A 88 18.80 18.53 1.23
CA TYR A 88 17.88 18.85 0.15
C TYR A 88 16.72 17.87 0.13
N ASN A 89 15.53 18.37 -0.14
CA ASN A 89 14.31 17.57 -0.26
C ASN A 89 13.99 17.37 -1.75
N PRO A 90 13.51 16.19 -2.16
CA PRO A 90 13.13 15.98 -3.55
C PRO A 90 11.84 16.73 -3.86
N LYS A 91 11.68 17.19 -5.10
CA LYS A 91 10.39 17.63 -5.63
C LYS A 91 9.36 16.51 -5.45
N MET A 92 8.11 16.84 -5.11
CA MET A 92 6.99 15.88 -5.05
C MET A 92 6.87 15.05 -6.34
N THR A 93 6.35 13.82 -6.22
CA THR A 93 6.02 12.95 -7.35
C THR A 93 4.83 13.54 -8.12
N THR A 94 4.96 13.61 -9.44
CA THR A 94 3.87 14.05 -10.31
C THR A 94 2.98 12.86 -10.67
N TYR A 95 1.67 13.05 -10.64
CA TYR A 95 0.71 12.03 -11.06
C TYR A 95 -0.49 12.64 -11.81
N GLN A 96 -1.22 11.80 -12.54
CA GLN A 96 -2.50 12.15 -13.16
C GLN A 96 -3.55 11.14 -12.71
N TYR A 97 -4.81 11.57 -12.58
CA TYR A 97 -5.92 10.64 -12.42
C TYR A 97 -6.18 9.92 -13.74
N ALA A 98 -6.47 8.62 -13.68
CA ALA A 98 -6.92 7.88 -14.86
C ALA A 98 -8.31 8.35 -15.33
N ASP A 99 -9.13 8.89 -14.41
CA ASP A 99 -10.39 9.54 -14.73
C ASP A 99 -10.15 10.90 -15.42
N VAL A 100 -10.56 10.96 -16.69
CA VAL A 100 -10.49 12.15 -17.54
C VAL A 100 -11.27 13.35 -17.00
N ALA A 101 -12.19 13.15 -16.04
CA ALA A 101 -12.90 14.23 -15.36
C ALA A 101 -12.03 15.03 -14.37
N LYS A 102 -10.85 14.51 -13.99
CA LYS A 102 -9.86 15.20 -13.15
C LYS A 102 -8.56 15.49 -13.94
N PRO A 103 -8.60 16.37 -14.96
CA PRO A 103 -7.46 16.58 -15.84
C PRO A 103 -6.32 17.36 -15.18
N GLY A 104 -5.10 17.10 -15.63
CA GLY A 104 -3.90 17.87 -15.30
C GLY A 104 -3.02 17.25 -14.23
N ASP A 105 -1.76 17.67 -14.23
CA ASP A 105 -0.73 17.17 -13.32
C ASP A 105 -1.03 17.55 -11.87
N GLN A 106 -0.96 16.56 -11.00
CA GLN A 106 -1.07 16.68 -9.55
C GLN A 106 0.26 16.30 -8.89
N ALA A 107 0.45 16.71 -7.64
CA ALA A 107 1.61 16.35 -6.85
C ALA A 107 1.23 15.49 -5.64
N ILE A 108 2.11 14.55 -5.29
CA ILE A 108 1.99 13.71 -4.10
C ILE A 108 3.38 13.47 -3.50
N PRO A 109 3.54 13.35 -2.17
CA PRO A 109 4.80 12.87 -1.60
C PRO A 109 5.23 11.54 -2.20
N GLN A 110 6.54 11.30 -2.28
CA GLN A 110 7.05 10.01 -2.71
C GLN A 110 6.44 8.89 -1.87
N PHE A 111 6.04 7.82 -2.52
CA PHE A 111 5.47 6.64 -1.87
C PHE A 111 5.87 5.39 -2.62
N VAL A 112 5.81 4.24 -1.94
CA VAL A 112 5.86 2.93 -2.58
C VAL A 112 4.53 2.24 -2.42
N GLN A 113 4.14 1.44 -3.41
CA GLN A 113 2.94 0.61 -3.35
C GLN A 113 3.26 -0.82 -3.76
N VAL A 114 2.87 -1.78 -2.92
CA VAL A 114 3.04 -3.22 -3.15
C VAL A 114 1.66 -3.85 -3.28
N THR A 115 1.46 -4.63 -4.36
CA THR A 115 0.28 -5.45 -4.52
C THR A 115 0.65 -6.92 -4.33
N ASP A 116 -0.09 -7.61 -3.46
CA ASP A 116 -0.03 -9.05 -3.24
C ASP A 116 -1.39 -9.68 -3.55
N SER A 117 -1.52 -10.27 -4.74
CA SER A 117 -2.70 -10.97 -5.24
C SER A 117 -2.49 -12.49 -5.33
N ARG A 118 -1.50 -13.04 -4.60
CA ARG A 118 -1.22 -14.49 -4.55
C ARG A 118 -2.37 -15.29 -3.93
N GLY A 119 -3.19 -14.64 -3.10
CA GLY A 119 -4.28 -15.28 -2.34
C GLY A 119 -3.78 -16.15 -1.18
N LEU A 120 -2.47 -16.15 -0.93
CA LEU A 120 -1.78 -16.85 0.16
C LEU A 120 -1.28 -15.83 1.18
N ASN A 121 -1.12 -16.28 2.41
CA ASN A 121 -0.72 -15.42 3.52
C ASN A 121 0.77 -15.44 3.83
N GLU A 122 1.58 -15.80 2.84
CA GLU A 122 3.04 -15.73 2.87
C GLU A 122 3.44 -14.26 2.99
N GLY A 123 4.32 -13.92 3.94
CA GLY A 123 4.82 -12.57 4.12
C GLY A 123 5.66 -12.11 2.91
N TRP A 124 6.19 -10.89 3.01
CA TRP A 124 7.13 -10.33 2.05
C TRP A 124 7.90 -9.17 2.66
N THR A 125 9.06 -8.86 2.11
CA THR A 125 9.88 -7.70 2.49
C THR A 125 10.20 -6.84 1.28
N LEU A 126 10.23 -5.54 1.50
CA LEU A 126 10.71 -4.54 0.56
C LEU A 126 11.94 -3.87 1.16
N ASP A 127 13.06 -4.06 0.48
CA ASP A 127 14.34 -3.47 0.87
C ASP A 127 14.83 -2.50 -0.24
N VAL A 128 15.54 -1.45 0.16
CA VAL A 128 16.09 -0.43 -0.74
C VAL A 128 17.59 -0.31 -0.54
N HIS A 129 18.31 -0.04 -1.62
CA HIS A 129 19.70 0.43 -1.58
C HIS A 129 19.93 1.38 -2.75
N ALA A 130 21.03 2.11 -2.70
CA ALA A 130 21.38 3.04 -3.76
C ALA A 130 22.89 3.04 -4.03
N THR A 131 23.28 3.33 -5.27
CA THR A 131 24.70 3.60 -5.58
C THR A 131 25.09 4.97 -5.03
N GLU A 132 26.40 5.27 -5.02
CA GLU A 132 26.85 6.65 -4.83
C GLU A 132 26.21 7.60 -5.85
N PHE A 133 26.17 8.88 -5.48
CA PHE A 133 25.85 9.95 -6.41
C PHE A 133 27.09 10.31 -7.21
N ALA A 134 27.16 9.87 -8.46
CA ALA A 134 28.30 10.07 -9.34
C ALA A 134 27.95 10.92 -10.57
N SER A 135 28.89 11.77 -10.98
CA SER A 135 28.91 12.43 -12.28
C SER A 135 29.83 11.65 -13.25
N ALA A 136 30.14 12.23 -14.41
CA ALA A 136 31.11 11.62 -15.33
C ALA A 136 32.54 11.56 -14.77
N THR A 137 32.87 12.44 -13.82
CA THR A 137 34.26 12.70 -13.37
C THR A 137 34.42 12.77 -11.85
N ASN A 138 33.33 12.86 -11.09
CA ASN A 138 33.37 13.01 -9.63
C ASN A 138 32.30 12.14 -8.96
N SER A 139 32.48 11.84 -7.67
CA SER A 139 31.48 11.15 -6.84
C SER A 139 31.28 11.87 -5.51
N LEU A 140 30.07 11.74 -4.95
CA LEU A 140 29.72 12.18 -3.60
C LEU A 140 29.60 10.93 -2.70
N GLU A 141 30.74 10.29 -2.45
CA GLU A 141 30.89 9.02 -1.72
C GLU A 141 30.24 9.04 -0.33
N PHE A 142 30.24 10.19 0.35
CA PHE A 142 29.74 10.29 1.72
C PHE A 142 28.31 10.83 1.80
N ALA A 143 27.69 11.14 0.67
CA ALA A 143 26.31 11.59 0.64
C ALA A 143 25.37 10.51 1.19
N GLN A 144 24.15 10.89 1.58
CA GLN A 144 23.15 9.95 2.09
C GLN A 144 21.76 10.28 1.56
N ILE A 145 20.92 9.26 1.42
CA ILE A 145 19.47 9.43 1.34
C ILE A 145 18.87 8.94 2.65
N GLU A 146 18.02 9.74 3.27
CA GLU A 146 17.27 9.37 4.47
C GLU A 146 15.77 9.47 4.21
N PHE A 147 15.04 8.45 4.67
CA PHE A 147 13.60 8.51 4.86
C PHE A 147 13.34 8.79 6.34
N THR A 148 12.76 9.95 6.62
CA THR A 148 12.58 10.45 7.99
C THR A 148 11.12 10.47 8.43
N GLN A 149 10.19 10.19 7.52
CA GLN A 149 8.77 10.20 7.80
C GLN A 149 8.09 9.11 6.99
N SER A 150 7.02 8.55 7.56
CA SER A 150 6.26 7.47 6.94
C SER A 150 4.81 7.53 7.38
N LYS A 151 3.89 7.28 6.46
CA LYS A 151 2.49 7.00 6.74
C LYS A 151 2.04 5.80 5.92
N LEU A 152 1.40 4.85 6.60
CA LEU A 152 1.09 3.54 6.05
C LEU A 152 -0.41 3.41 5.77
N PHE A 153 -0.73 2.91 4.58
CA PHE A 153 -2.11 2.64 4.14
C PHE A 153 -2.23 1.23 3.59
N ASN A 154 -3.38 0.60 3.78
CA ASN A 154 -3.72 -0.67 3.17
C ASN A 154 -5.20 -0.66 2.81
N THR A 155 -5.52 -1.00 1.56
CA THR A 155 -6.89 -0.90 1.02
C THR A 155 -7.71 -2.20 1.19
N VAL A 156 -7.11 -3.27 1.72
CA VAL A 156 -7.79 -4.58 1.86
C VAL A 156 -7.85 -5.07 3.31
N TYR A 157 -6.91 -4.65 4.17
CA TYR A 157 -6.94 -4.96 5.60
C TYR A 157 -7.34 -3.75 6.43
N ASP A 158 -8.54 -3.79 7.02
CA ASP A 158 -9.05 -2.79 7.97
C ASP A 158 -8.20 -2.63 9.26
N ASN A 159 -7.12 -3.42 9.45
CA ASN A 159 -6.23 -3.33 10.61
C ASN A 159 -4.74 -3.49 10.26
N VAL A 160 -4.25 -2.52 9.49
CA VAL A 160 -2.90 -2.38 8.93
C VAL A 160 -1.76 -2.71 9.92
N ASN A 161 -1.91 -2.29 11.18
CA ASN A 161 -0.83 -2.35 12.20
C ASN A 161 -0.55 -3.75 12.76
N SER A 162 -1.44 -4.73 12.54
CA SER A 162 -1.25 -6.08 13.08
C SER A 162 -0.33 -6.95 12.23
N ARG A 163 -0.12 -6.58 10.96
CA ARG A 163 0.56 -7.43 9.96
C ARG A 163 1.60 -6.72 9.14
N VAL A 164 1.48 -5.42 8.94
CA VAL A 164 2.44 -4.65 8.14
C VAL A 164 3.34 -3.88 9.11
N SER A 165 4.65 -4.01 8.93
CA SER A 165 5.64 -3.19 9.61
C SER A 165 6.37 -2.34 8.58
N ALA A 166 6.38 -1.03 8.79
CA ALA A 166 7.27 -0.11 8.10
C ALA A 166 8.39 0.33 9.05
N PHE A 167 9.39 1.06 8.54
CA PHE A 167 10.15 1.91 9.47
C PHE A 167 9.17 2.89 10.11
N ASP A 168 9.20 3.03 11.43
CA ASP A 168 8.33 3.98 12.11
C ASP A 168 8.92 5.39 11.98
N GLY A 169 8.08 6.43 11.96
CA GLY A 169 8.54 7.81 11.84
C GLY A 169 9.44 8.30 12.98
N GLU A 170 9.55 7.52 14.07
CA GLU A 170 10.48 7.75 15.18
C GLU A 170 11.89 7.20 14.88
N ALA A 171 12.03 6.23 13.96
CA ALA A 171 13.29 5.70 13.45
C ALA A 171 13.56 6.17 12.01
N THR A 172 14.61 6.98 11.83
CA THR A 172 15.09 7.32 10.47
C THR A 172 15.58 6.07 9.73
N ALA A 173 14.96 5.74 8.59
CA ALA A 173 15.50 4.74 7.66
C ALA A 173 16.55 5.40 6.77
N LYS A 174 17.83 5.16 7.08
CA LYS A 174 18.95 5.60 6.24
C LYS A 174 19.09 4.62 5.08
N VAL A 175 18.99 5.11 3.85
CA VAL A 175 19.28 4.32 2.66
C VAL A 175 20.78 4.10 2.61
N SER A 176 21.18 2.84 2.57
CA SER A 176 22.57 2.48 2.41
C SER A 176 23.06 2.89 1.02
N LEU A 177 24.04 3.79 0.96
CA LEU A 177 24.75 4.13 -0.27
C LEU A 177 25.99 3.24 -0.42
N ASP A 178 26.21 2.71 -1.62
CA ASP A 178 27.39 1.95 -2.07
C ASP A 178 27.77 0.69 -1.27
N SER A 179 27.00 0.33 -0.26
CA SER A 179 27.14 -0.96 0.41
C SER A 179 26.18 -1.96 -0.20
N ALA A 180 26.58 -3.22 -0.34
CA ALA A 180 25.66 -4.32 -0.61
C ALA A 180 24.57 -4.50 0.47
N ALA A 181 24.64 -3.75 1.58
CA ALA A 181 23.62 -3.76 2.62
C ALA A 181 22.35 -3.06 2.12
N LYS A 182 21.22 -3.73 2.34
CA LYS A 182 19.90 -3.21 1.99
C LYS A 182 19.21 -2.69 3.24
N THR A 183 18.51 -1.58 3.13
CA THR A 183 17.68 -1.03 4.19
C THR A 183 16.25 -1.51 3.99
N ARG A 184 15.69 -2.22 4.98
CA ARG A 184 14.27 -2.61 4.95
C ARG A 184 13.39 -1.39 5.17
N VAL A 185 12.39 -1.19 4.30
CA VAL A 185 11.44 -0.06 4.42
C VAL A 185 10.02 -0.51 4.75
N LEU A 186 9.64 -1.71 4.32
CA LEU A 186 8.30 -2.23 4.46
C LEU A 186 8.38 -3.75 4.50
N ALA A 187 7.57 -4.38 5.34
CA ALA A 187 7.44 -5.82 5.41
C ALA A 187 6.05 -6.21 5.90
N THR A 188 5.65 -7.42 5.57
CA THR A 188 4.50 -8.08 6.17
C THR A 188 4.95 -9.26 7.00
N ASN A 189 4.28 -9.47 8.13
CA ASN A 189 4.48 -10.64 8.97
C ASN A 189 3.80 -11.85 8.31
N ASP A 190 4.49 -12.99 8.35
CA ASP A 190 3.88 -14.29 8.07
C ASP A 190 2.74 -14.50 9.06
N ASN A 191 1.53 -14.74 8.56
CA ASN A 191 0.41 -15.09 9.42
C ASN A 191 0.22 -16.60 9.37
N THR A 192 0.83 -17.29 10.33
CA THR A 192 0.79 -18.74 10.51
C THR A 192 -0.59 -19.29 10.85
N SER A 193 -1.59 -18.43 11.10
CA SER A 193 -2.94 -18.83 11.55
C SER A 193 -3.99 -18.83 10.43
N ALA A 194 -3.75 -18.17 9.30
CA ALA A 194 -4.66 -18.17 8.16
C ALA A 194 -3.89 -18.43 6.87
N SER A 195 -4.23 -19.47 6.11
CA SER A 195 -3.49 -19.87 4.90
C SER A 195 -3.83 -19.04 3.65
N THR A 196 -4.92 -18.27 3.68
CA THR A 196 -5.42 -17.54 2.51
C THR A 196 -5.78 -16.08 2.81
N THR A 197 -5.83 -15.25 1.77
CA THR A 197 -6.21 -13.83 1.83
C THR A 197 -6.96 -13.41 0.56
N ASN A 198 -7.73 -12.32 0.64
CA ASN A 198 -8.31 -11.63 -0.51
C ASN A 198 -7.28 -10.79 -1.29
N GLY A 199 -6.01 -10.86 -0.89
CA GLY A 199 -4.91 -10.06 -1.40
C GLY A 199 -4.68 -8.82 -0.54
N SER A 200 -3.75 -7.97 -0.97
CA SER A 200 -3.53 -6.67 -0.35
C SER A 200 -2.88 -5.70 -1.32
N GLN A 201 -3.20 -4.42 -1.15
CA GLN A 201 -2.42 -3.34 -1.73
C GLN A 201 -2.00 -2.41 -0.61
N THR A 202 -0.70 -2.33 -0.39
CA THR A 202 -0.10 -1.61 0.73
C THR A 202 0.70 -0.43 0.18
N SER A 203 0.43 0.77 0.70
CA SER A 203 1.16 1.98 0.36
C SER A 203 1.91 2.51 1.56
N LEU A 204 3.19 2.83 1.39
CA LEU A 204 4.00 3.56 2.36
C LEU A 204 4.35 4.91 1.77
N VAL A 205 3.72 5.97 2.28
CA VAL A 205 3.97 7.35 1.88
C VAL A 205 5.10 7.90 2.73
N PHE A 206 6.15 8.43 2.12
CA PHE A 206 7.31 9.01 2.82
C PHE A 206 7.03 10.43 3.30
N ASN A 207 5.93 10.62 4.05
CA ASN A 207 5.50 11.87 4.67
C ASN A 207 4.42 11.56 5.72
N ASN A 208 4.63 11.98 6.97
CA ASN A 208 3.70 11.68 8.08
C ASN A 208 2.47 12.59 8.07
N ASP A 209 2.58 13.77 7.47
CA ASP A 209 1.50 14.75 7.34
C ASP A 209 0.67 14.49 6.08
N TYR A 210 0.93 13.40 5.34
CA TYR A 210 0.17 13.07 4.15
C TYR A 210 -1.32 12.90 4.45
N ASP A 211 -2.15 13.61 3.68
CA ASP A 211 -3.60 13.52 3.70
C ASP A 211 -4.11 13.54 2.26
N LYS A 212 -5.05 12.66 1.93
CA LYS A 212 -5.56 12.52 0.56
C LYS A 212 -6.31 13.74 0.04
N GLU A 213 -6.84 14.57 0.95
CA GLU A 213 -7.57 15.80 0.65
C GLU A 213 -6.61 17.00 0.55
N GLN A 214 -5.37 16.86 1.03
CA GLN A 214 -4.36 17.91 0.91
C GLN A 214 -3.93 18.07 -0.54
N THR A 215 -3.95 19.32 -1.02
CA THR A 215 -3.37 19.68 -2.32
C THR A 215 -1.89 20.02 -2.15
N TYR A 216 -1.05 19.38 -2.95
CA TYR A 216 0.39 19.68 -3.05
C TYR A 216 0.67 20.41 -4.36
N GLY A 217 1.62 21.35 -4.34
CA GLY A 217 2.10 22.04 -5.53
C GLY A 217 3.10 21.22 -6.34
N LEU A 218 3.11 21.39 -7.66
CA LEU A 218 4.07 20.73 -8.58
C LEU A 218 5.54 21.14 -8.35
N THR A 219 5.77 22.21 -7.60
CA THR A 219 7.11 22.69 -7.21
C THR A 219 7.43 22.44 -5.75
N ASP A 220 6.48 21.86 -4.99
CA ASP A 220 6.70 21.56 -3.59
C ASP A 220 7.76 20.46 -3.45
N THR A 221 8.40 20.43 -2.29
CA THR A 221 9.39 19.42 -1.94
C THR A 221 8.88 18.56 -0.79
N ASN A 222 9.24 17.29 -0.78
CA ASN A 222 8.81 16.36 0.25
C ASN A 222 9.78 16.36 1.45
N PRO A 223 9.38 16.85 2.63
CA PRO A 223 10.25 16.88 3.80
C PRO A 223 10.59 15.49 4.37
N GLY A 224 9.79 14.47 4.05
CA GLY A 224 9.99 13.11 4.56
C GLY A 224 11.12 12.32 3.89
N VAL A 225 11.71 12.87 2.82
CA VAL A 225 12.88 12.31 2.13
C VAL A 225 13.97 13.37 2.04
N LYS A 226 15.21 13.00 2.35
CA LYS A 226 16.34 13.91 2.39
C LYS A 226 17.53 13.35 1.63
N PHE A 227 18.12 14.16 0.77
CA PHE A 227 19.51 14.00 0.35
C PHE A 227 20.38 14.82 1.32
N ILE A 228 21.45 14.22 1.82
CA ILE A 228 22.39 14.85 2.74
C ILE A 228 23.77 14.85 2.11
N LYS A 229 24.27 16.04 1.77
CA LYS A 229 25.68 16.27 1.44
C LYS A 229 26.49 16.40 2.72
N THR A 230 27.62 15.72 2.82
CA THR A 230 28.50 15.85 3.99
C THR A 230 29.61 16.89 3.76
N ASN A 231 30.39 17.14 4.82
CA ASN A 231 31.62 17.94 4.74
C ASN A 231 32.74 17.30 3.93
N LYS A 232 32.66 15.99 3.67
CA LYS A 232 33.67 15.26 2.91
C LYS A 232 33.39 15.29 1.40
N ASP A 233 32.15 15.60 1.01
CA ASP A 233 31.74 15.69 -0.38
C ASP A 233 32.00 17.09 -0.95
N THR A 234 32.69 17.14 -2.09
CA THR A 234 33.04 18.39 -2.79
C THR A 234 32.36 18.40 -4.17
N PRO A 235 31.11 18.89 -4.28
CA PRO A 235 30.41 18.94 -5.56
C PRO A 235 31.06 19.96 -6.50
N VAL A 236 31.04 19.66 -7.80
CA VAL A 236 31.56 20.54 -8.86
C VAL A 236 30.39 21.21 -9.58
N ALA A 237 30.48 22.53 -9.73
CA ALA A 237 29.44 23.32 -10.39
C ALA A 237 29.26 22.90 -11.86
N GLY A 238 28.02 22.75 -12.30
CA GLY A 238 27.67 22.35 -13.67
C GLY A 238 27.70 20.85 -13.94
N GLU A 239 28.09 20.02 -12.96
CA GLU A 239 28.01 18.56 -13.09
C GLU A 239 26.67 18.02 -12.58
N GLN A 240 26.13 17.02 -13.28
CA GLN A 240 24.95 16.27 -12.84
C GLN A 240 25.38 14.99 -12.13
N TYR A 241 25.00 14.86 -10.85
CA TYR A 241 25.23 13.65 -10.06
C TYR A 241 23.99 12.77 -10.07
N LYS A 242 24.16 11.48 -10.37
CA LYS A 242 23.09 10.49 -10.40
C LYS A 242 23.40 9.32 -9.49
N SER A 243 22.35 8.75 -8.91
CA SER A 243 22.40 7.49 -8.18
C SER A 243 21.34 6.55 -8.75
N THR A 244 21.65 5.25 -8.78
CA THR A 244 20.66 4.22 -9.07
C THR A 244 20.08 3.71 -7.75
N ILE A 245 18.79 3.93 -7.54
CA ILE A 245 18.07 3.44 -6.36
C ILE A 245 17.34 2.15 -6.75
N THR A 246 17.63 1.08 -6.05
CA THR A 246 17.13 -0.26 -6.36
C THR A 246 16.25 -0.77 -5.23
N TRP A 247 15.02 -1.11 -5.59
CA TRP A 247 14.01 -1.70 -4.71
C TRP A 247 13.95 -3.21 -4.93
N THR A 248 14.12 -3.99 -3.86
CA THR A 248 14.02 -5.45 -3.90
C THR A 248 12.78 -5.89 -3.13
N LEU A 249 11.79 -6.44 -3.85
CA LEU A 249 10.65 -7.12 -3.25
C LEU A 249 10.96 -8.63 -3.16
N THR A 250 10.87 -9.19 -1.96
CA THR A 250 11.18 -10.60 -1.68
C THR A 250 9.98 -11.25 -1.00
N ALA A 251 9.52 -12.39 -1.53
CA ALA A 251 8.51 -13.19 -0.85
C ALA A 251 9.10 -13.82 0.43
N GLY A 252 8.33 -13.82 1.51
CA GLY A 252 8.59 -14.64 2.69
C GLY A 252 8.46 -16.12 2.35
N ILE A 253 9.19 -16.97 3.08
CA ILE A 253 9.12 -18.44 2.98
C ILE A 253 8.40 -18.96 4.21
#